data_AF-A0A970II86-F1
#
_entry.id   AF-A0A970II86-F1
#
_cell.length_a   1.000
_cell.length_b   1.000
_cell.length_c   1.000
_cell.angle_alpha   90.00
_cell.angle_beta   90.00
_cell.angle_gamma   90.00
#
_symmetry.space_group_name_H-M   'P 1'
#
loop_
_entity.id
_entity.type
_entity.pdbx_description
1 polymer ?
#
loop_
_entity_poly.entity_id
_entity_poly.type
_entity_poly.pdbx_seq_one_letter_code
_entity_poly.pdbx_strand_id
1 'polypeptide(L)'
;MSDIRGKIAQIYSLEQLASGRSAVHRLHPLVKILSVLWFLLCVVSFDRYSFVRLAPYAFFPVVMIALADIPWRMIATRLLVALPFCLFA
;
A
#
# COMPACT_ATOMS: atom_id res chain seq x y z
N MET A 1 -8.43 7.53 30.29
CA MET A 1 -8.84 8.67 29.44
C MET A 1 -7.74 9.16 28.48
N SER A 2 -6.45 8.92 28.74
CA SER A 2 -5.33 9.27 27.84
C SER A 2 -5.29 8.46 26.54
N ASP A 3 -5.75 7.21 26.54
CA ASP A 3 -5.68 6.30 25.39
C ASP A 3 -6.61 6.71 24.23
N ILE A 4 -7.85 7.08 24.55
CA ILE A 4 -8.87 7.47 23.57
C ILE A 4 -8.43 8.71 22.77
N ARG A 5 -7.80 9.69 23.43
CA ARG A 5 -7.35 10.93 22.78
C ARG A 5 -6.20 10.68 21.80
N GLY A 6 -5.31 9.74 22.12
CA GLY A 6 -4.25 9.28 21.21
C GLY A 6 -4.81 8.52 20.01
N LYS A 7 -5.79 7.64 20.22
CA LYS A 7 -6.50 6.91 19.14
C LYS A 7 -7.23 7.87 18.19
N ILE A 8 -7.91 8.88 18.73
CA ILE A 8 -8.60 9.90 17.92
C ILE A 8 -7.58 10.70 17.08
N ALA A 9 -6.43 11.06 17.64
CA ALA A 9 -5.37 11.75 16.88
C ALA A 9 -4.81 10.89 15.73
N GLN A 10 -4.78 9.56 15.89
CA GLN A 10 -4.41 8.65 14.79
C GLN A 10 -5.48 8.56 13.71
N ILE A 11 -6.76 8.60 14.07
CA ILE A 11 -7.85 8.66 13.09
C ILE A 11 -7.78 9.97 12.30
N TYR A 12 -7.57 11.10 12.99
CA TYR A 12 -7.40 12.40 12.34
C TYR A 12 -6.18 12.43 11.41
N SER A 13 -5.05 11.83 11.79
CA SER A 13 -3.88 11.78 10.90
C SER A 13 -4.12 10.89 9.68
N LEU A 14 -4.89 9.81 9.82
CA LEU A 14 -5.36 8.99 8.70
C LEU A 14 -6.31 9.75 7.77
N GLU A 15 -7.26 10.52 8.32
CA GLU A 15 -8.14 11.40 7.55
C GLU A 15 -7.35 12.50 6.83
N GLN A 16 -6.30 13.03 7.45
CA GLN A 16 -5.45 14.05 6.85
C GLN A 16 -4.61 13.49 5.69
N LEU A 17 -4.18 12.23 5.79
CA LEU A 17 -3.61 11.49 4.65
C LEU A 17 -4.66 11.23 3.57
N ALA A 18 -5.90 10.89 3.95
CA ALA A 18 -7.02 10.64 3.05
C ALA A 18 -7.62 11.92 2.42
N SER A 19 -7.13 13.09 2.81
CA SER A 19 -7.49 14.40 2.25
C SER A 19 -6.33 15.07 1.51
N GLY A 20 -5.22 14.35 1.33
CA GLY A 20 -4.07 14.82 0.55
C GLY A 20 -4.44 15.17 -0.90
N ARG A 21 -3.87 16.25 -1.44
CA ARG A 21 -4.14 16.76 -2.80
C ARG A 21 -3.35 16.06 -3.92
N SER A 22 -2.91 14.80 -3.76
CA SER A 22 -2.14 14.12 -4.82
C SER A 22 -3.05 13.64 -5.97
N ALA A 23 -2.49 13.44 -7.17
CA ALA A 23 -3.24 13.01 -8.36
C ALA A 23 -4.02 11.71 -8.14
N VAL A 24 -3.54 10.86 -7.22
CA VAL A 24 -4.14 9.59 -6.83
C VAL A 24 -5.30 9.75 -5.83
N HIS A 25 -5.43 10.91 -5.18
CA HIS A 25 -6.56 11.25 -4.32
C HIS A 25 -7.78 11.75 -5.08
N ARG A 26 -7.56 12.36 -6.25
CA ARG A 26 -8.63 12.75 -7.18
C ARG A 26 -9.14 11.59 -8.04
N LEU A 27 -8.37 10.49 -8.13
CA LEU A 27 -8.80 9.28 -8.82
C LEU A 27 -9.95 8.61 -8.07
N HIS A 28 -10.97 8.17 -8.81
CA HIS A 28 -12.12 7.48 -8.23
C HIS A 28 -11.66 6.30 -7.35
N PRO A 29 -12.19 6.16 -6.11
CA PRO A 29 -11.82 5.07 -5.19
C PRO A 29 -11.94 3.67 -5.80
N LEU A 30 -12.90 3.49 -6.71
CA LEU A 30 -13.10 2.23 -7.44
C LEU A 30 -11.92 1.87 -8.33
N VAL A 31 -11.30 2.84 -9.01
CA VAL A 31 -10.14 2.59 -9.88
C VAL A 31 -8.95 2.08 -9.06
N LYS A 32 -8.76 2.62 -7.85
CA LYS A 32 -7.75 2.13 -6.90
C LYS A 32 -7.97 0.66 -6.55
N ILE A 33 -9.20 0.31 -6.16
CA ILE A 33 -9.54 -1.06 -5.77
C ILE A 33 -9.37 -2.00 -6.97
N LEU A 34 -9.88 -1.61 -8.14
CA LEU A 34 -9.77 -2.41 -9.36
C LEU A 34 -8.31 -2.66 -9.76
N SER A 35 -7.45 -1.64 -9.63
CA SER A 35 -6.04 -1.76 -9.99
C SER A 35 -5.30 -2.76 -9.08
N VAL A 36 -5.58 -2.75 -7.78
CA VAL A 36 -5.01 -3.71 -6.82
C VAL A 36 -5.54 -5.11 -7.06
N LEU A 37 -6.84 -5.25 -7.36
CA LEU A 37 -7.46 -6.54 -7.66
C LEU A 37 -6.89 -7.15 -8.94
N TRP A 38 -6.72 -6.34 -9.98
CA TRP A 38 -6.07 -6.75 -11.22
C TRP A 38 -4.62 -7.18 -10.99
N PHE A 39 -3.86 -6.38 -10.24
CA PHE A 39 -2.50 -6.72 -9.83
C PHE A 39 -2.44 -8.08 -9.13
N LEU A 40 -3.34 -8.33 -8.17
CA LEU A 40 -3.39 -9.58 -7.42
C LEU A 40 -3.70 -10.78 -8.34
N LEU A 41 -4.68 -10.65 -9.23
CA LEU A 41 -5.04 -11.69 -10.20
C LEU A 41 -3.88 -12.02 -11.15
N CYS A 42 -3.17 -10.99 -11.62
CA CYS A 42 -1.98 -11.17 -12.43
C CYS A 42 -0.90 -11.90 -11.63
N VAL A 43 -0.54 -11.43 -10.44
CA VAL A 43 0.52 -12.04 -9.60
C VAL A 43 0.22 -13.49 -9.27
N VAL A 44 -1.02 -13.82 -8.89
CA VAL A 44 -1.43 -15.20 -8.53
C VAL A 44 -1.51 -16.12 -9.77
N SER A 45 -1.76 -15.58 -10.96
CA SER A 45 -1.74 -16.36 -12.21
C SER A 45 -0.33 -16.78 -12.65
N PHE A 46 0.72 -16.11 -12.18
CA PHE A 46 2.10 -16.46 -12.54
C PHE A 46 2.70 -17.46 -11.53
N ASP A 47 3.47 -18.41 -12.05
CA ASP A 47 4.12 -19.44 -11.23
C ASP A 47 5.26 -18.85 -10.36
N ARG A 48 5.30 -19.30 -9.09
CA ARG A 48 6.13 -18.76 -8.00
C ARG A 48 7.64 -18.79 -8.27
N TYR A 49 8.12 -19.56 -9.24
CA TYR A 49 9.55 -19.83 -9.42
C TYR A 49 10.26 -19.03 -10.52
N SER A 50 9.55 -18.15 -11.23
CA SER A 50 10.20 -17.25 -12.19
C SER A 50 10.52 -15.89 -11.56
N PHE A 51 11.54 -15.80 -10.70
CA PHE A 51 12.00 -14.53 -10.06
C PHE A 51 12.15 -13.36 -11.07
N VAL A 52 12.58 -13.66 -12.30
CA VAL A 52 12.73 -12.67 -13.38
C VAL A 52 11.38 -12.16 -13.91
N ARG A 53 10.33 -12.99 -13.90
CA ARG A 53 8.95 -12.59 -14.27
C ARG A 53 8.20 -11.88 -13.15
N LEU A 54 8.65 -12.00 -11.90
CA LEU A 54 8.06 -11.31 -10.75
C LEU A 54 8.60 -9.88 -10.57
N ALA A 55 9.80 -9.59 -11.07
CA ALA A 55 10.44 -8.27 -10.94
C ALA A 55 9.58 -7.09 -11.47
N PRO A 56 8.86 -7.17 -12.61
CA PRO A 56 8.00 -6.09 -13.08
C PRO A 56 6.81 -5.81 -12.15
N TYR A 57 6.35 -6.82 -11.40
CA TYR A 57 5.23 -6.67 -10.47
C TYR A 57 5.59 -5.83 -9.25
N ALA A 58 6.87 -5.77 -8.86
CA ALA A 58 7.32 -4.84 -7.82
C ALA A 58 7.27 -3.37 -8.28
N PHE A 59 7.25 -3.11 -9.60
CA PHE A 59 7.19 -1.76 -10.15
C PHE A 59 5.83 -1.10 -9.92
N PHE A 60 4.74 -1.86 -10.00
CA PHE A 60 3.38 -1.37 -9.78
C PHE A 60 3.17 -0.71 -8.41
N PRO A 61 3.49 -1.34 -7.26
CA PRO A 61 3.39 -0.69 -5.96
C PRO A 61 4.36 0.48 -5.82
N VAL A 62 5.58 0.41 -6.38
CA VAL A 62 6.55 1.52 -6.33
C VAL A 62 6.02 2.76 -7.03
N VAL A 63 5.46 2.61 -8.24
CA VAL A 63 4.86 3.72 -9.00
C VAL A 63 3.62 4.23 -8.28
N MET A 64 2.76 3.35 -7.74
CA MET A 64 1.60 3.78 -6.96
C MET A 64 1.99 4.58 -5.71
N ILE A 65 3.03 4.16 -4.99
CA ILE A 65 3.53 4.87 -3.80
C ILE A 65 4.06 6.26 -4.19
N ALA A 66 4.83 6.35 -5.27
CA ALA A 66 5.38 7.60 -5.79
C ALA A 66 4.27 8.56 -6.25
N LEU A 67 3.28 8.07 -6.99
CA LEU A 67 2.15 8.88 -7.48
C LEU A 67 1.19 9.30 -6.36
N ALA A 68 1.09 8.49 -5.30
CA ALA A 68 0.20 8.76 -4.18
C ALA A 68 0.77 9.76 -3.16
N ASP A 69 2.06 10.10 -3.27
CA ASP A 69 2.78 10.96 -2.32
C ASP A 69 2.66 10.43 -0.87
N ILE A 70 2.66 9.10 -0.71
CA ILE A 70 2.49 8.48 0.60
C ILE A 70 3.84 8.54 1.34
N PRO A 71 3.88 9.04 2.59
CA PRO A 71 5.13 9.09 3.35
C PRO A 71 5.71 7.68 3.52
N TRP A 72 6.90 7.46 2.97
CA TRP A 72 7.62 6.17 2.96
C TRP A 72 7.73 5.55 4.35
N ARG A 73 7.88 6.39 5.39
CA ARG A 73 7.93 5.97 6.80
C ARG A 73 6.71 5.15 7.23
N MET A 74 5.51 5.47 6.74
CA MET A 74 4.29 4.77 7.12
C MET A 74 4.20 3.38 6.48
N ILE A 75 4.71 3.24 5.26
CA ILE A 75 4.78 1.98 4.53
C ILE A 75 5.85 1.09 5.17
N ALA A 76 7.03 1.64 5.45
CA ALA A 76 8.14 0.89 6.05
C ALA A 76 7.75 0.24 7.38
N THR A 77 7.02 0.94 8.26
CA THR A 77 6.56 0.37 9.53
C THR A 77 5.59 -0.79 9.32
N ARG A 78 4.67 -0.70 8.35
CA ARG A 78 3.74 -1.78 8.02
C ARG A 78 4.44 -2.97 7.35
N LEU A 79 5.42 -2.69 6.49
CA LEU A 79 6.24 -3.69 5.83
C LEU A 79 7.10 -4.46 6.84
N LEU A 80 7.62 -3.79 7.88
CA LEU A 80 8.41 -4.41 8.95
C LEU A 80 7.59 -5.45 9.75
N VAL A 81 6.29 -5.22 9.90
CA VAL A 81 5.38 -6.19 10.53
C VAL A 81 5.08 -7.37 9.61
N ALA A 82 5.05 -7.16 8.29
CA ALA A 82 4.82 -8.21 7.31
C ALA A 82 6.08 -9.05 7.00
N LEU A 83 7.27 -8.48 7.14
CA LEU A 83 8.58 -9.12 6.91
C LEU A 83 8.75 -10.50 7.58
N PRO A 84 8.43 -10.70 8.88
CA PRO A 84 8.54 -12.02 9.48
C PRO A 84 7.64 -13.05 8.80
N PHE A 85 6.45 -12.69 8.33
CA PHE A 85 5.57 -13.62 7.62
C PHE A 85 6.15 -14.06 6.27
N CYS A 86 6.89 -13.19 5.57
CA CYS A 86 7.58 -13.58 4.34
C CYS A 86 8.82 -14.43 4.57
N LEU A 87 9.51 -14.27 5.71
CA LEU A 87 10.71 -15.04 6.05
C LEU A 87 10.38 -16.43 6.64
N PHE A 88 9.22 -16.57 7.27
CA PHE A 88 8.76 -17.80 7.90
C PHE A 88 7.69 -18.58 7.09
N ALA A 89 7.35 -18.14 5.87
CA ALA A 89 6.43 -18.83 4.94
C ALA A 89 7.18 -19.65 3.89
#